data_AF-A0AAT9GC98-F1
#
_entry.id   AF-A0AAT9GC98-F1
#
_cell.length_a   1.000
_cell.length_b   1.000
_cell.length_c   1.000
_cell.angle_alpha   90.00
_cell.angle_beta   90.00
_cell.angle_gamma   90.00
#
_symmetry.space_group_name_H-M   'P 1'
#
loop_
_entity.id
_entity.type
_entity.pdbx_description
1 polymer ?
#
loop_
_entity_poly.entity_id
_entity_poly.type
_entity_poly.pdbx_seq_one_letter_code
_entity_poly.pdbx_strand_id
1 'polypeptide(L)' 'MTNRREYTAEFKLEAVKLVKETDQASTKIAKDLGIDGSMLNKKI' A
#
# COMPACT_ATOMS: atom_id res chain seq x y z
N MET A 1 -6.79 20.58 -0.33
CA MET A 1 -6.39 19.96 0.95
C MET A 1 -6.19 18.47 0.70
N THR A 2 -5.00 17.93 0.93
CA THR A 2 -4.72 16.51 0.71
C THR A 2 -5.30 15.74 1.89
N ASN A 3 -6.49 15.16 1.72
CA ASN A 3 -7.09 14.24 2.69
C ASN A 3 -6.22 12.98 2.77
N ARG A 4 -5.17 13.03 3.61
CA ARG A 4 -4.33 11.88 3.90
C ARG A 4 -5.18 10.92 4.72
N ARG A 5 -5.69 9.87 4.06
CA ARG A 5 -6.29 8.73 4.74
C ARG A 5 -5.23 8.14 5.67
N GLU A 6 -5.50 8.14 6.97
CA GLU A 6 -4.66 7.48 7.95
C GLU A 6 -5.00 5.99 7.95
N TYR A 7 -4.06 5.19 7.47
CA TYR A 7 -4.13 3.74 7.55
C TYR A 7 -3.32 3.25 8.75
N THR A 8 -3.85 2.26 9.45
CA THR A 8 -3.16 1.59 10.55
C THR A 8 -1.85 0.96 10.07
N ALA A 9 -0.91 0.77 11.00
CA ALA A 9 0.37 0.13 10.68
C ALA A 9 0.16 -1.31 10.18
N GLU A 10 -0.80 -2.03 10.76
CA GLU A 10 -1.17 -3.40 10.38
C GLU A 10 -1.64 -3.48 8.92
N PHE A 11 -2.51 -2.56 8.51
CA PHE A 11 -2.99 -2.49 7.14
C PHE A 11 -1.85 -2.27 6.13
N LYS A 12 -0.86 -1.43 6.49
CA LYS A 12 0.33 -1.21 5.64
C LYS A 12 1.20 -2.47 5.54
N LEU A 13 1.35 -3.20 6.64
CA LEU A 13 2.11 -4.45 6.67
C LEU A 13 1.45 -5.53 5.83
N GLU A 14 0.14 -5.70 5.93
CA GLU A 14 -0.59 -6.65 5.08
C GLU A 14 -0.49 -6.28 3.61
N ALA A 15 -0.64 -5.00 3.26
CA ALA A 15 -0.51 -4.54 1.89
C ALA A 15 0.90 -4.79 1.32
N VAL A 16 1.97 -4.55 2.09
CA VAL A 16 3.35 -4.86 1.69
C VAL A 16 3.57 -6.37 1.58
N LYS A 17 2.99 -7.17 2.47
CA LYS A 17 3.07 -8.63 2.40
C LYS A 17 2.40 -9.16 1.15
N LEU A 18 1.22 -8.63 0.82
CA LEU A 18 0.47 -8.99 -0.38
C LEU A 18 1.26 -8.67 -1.66
N VAL A 19 1.93 -7.50 -1.72
CA VAL A 19 2.83 -7.16 -2.83
C VAL A 19 3.94 -8.21 -3.00
N LYS A 20 4.56 -8.64 -1.89
CA LYS A 20 5.63 -9.64 -1.92
C LYS A 20 5.14 -11.04 -2.31
N GLU A 21 3.95 -11.44 -1.87
CA GLU A 21 3.38 -12.76 -2.18
C GLU A 21 2.86 -12.87 -3.62
N THR A 22 2.35 -11.76 -4.15
CA THR A 22 1.73 -11.73 -5.49
C THR A 22 2.70 -11.35 -6.61
N ASP A 23 3.92 -10.90 -6.28
CA ASP A 23 4.91 -10.31 -7.21
C ASP A 23 4.33 -9.19 -8.09
N GLN A 24 3.19 -8.62 -7.68
CA GLN A 24 2.51 -7.56 -8.41
C GLN A 24 3.09 -6.21 -8.04
N ALA A 25 3.09 -5.29 -9.01
CA ALA A 25 3.51 -3.92 -8.78
C ALA A 25 2.72 -3.29 -7.62
N SER A 26 3.43 -2.65 -6.69
CA SER A 26 2.84 -2.00 -5.51
C SER A 26 1.75 -0.99 -5.87
N THR A 27 1.84 -0.36 -7.05
CA THR A 27 0.82 0.55 -7.58
C THR A 27 -0.50 -0.13 -7.93
N LYS A 28 -0.47 -1.39 -8.37
CA LYS A 28 -1.66 -2.18 -8.70
C LYS A 28 -2.39 -2.60 -7.43
N ILE A 29 -1.64 -3.17 -6.47
CA ILE A 29 -2.15 -3.53 -5.14
C ILE A 29 -2.69 -2.28 -4.41
N ALA A 30 -1.99 -1.15 -4.51
CA ALA A 30 -2.46 0.09 -3.91
C ALA A 30 -3.79 0.58 -4.51
N LYS A 31 -3.95 0.52 -5.84
CA LYS A 31 -5.21 0.86 -6.51
C LYS A 31 -6.34 -0.07 -6.06
N ASP A 32 -6.06 -1.36 -5.95
CA ASP A 32 -7.03 -2.38 -5.52
C ASP A 32 -7.49 -2.14 -4.07
N LEU A 33 -6.54 -1.81 -3.19
CA LEU A 33 -6.78 -1.45 -1.79
C LEU A 33 -7.33 -0.01 -1.60
N GLY A 34 -7.47 0.77 -2.67
CA GLY A 34 -7.92 2.16 -2.60
C GLY A 34 -6.97 3.10 -1.84
N ILE A 35 -5.68 2.78 -1.82
CA ILE A 35 -4.63 3.54 -1.13
C ILE A 35 -3.65 4.17 -2.13
N ASP A 36 -2.88 5.15 -1.69
CA ASP A 36 -1.84 5.75 -2.52
C ASP A 36 -0.62 4.82 -2.62
N GLY A 37 -0.21 4.49 -3.84
CA GLY A 37 0.94 3.59 -4.09
C GLY A 37 2.27 4.10 -3.52
N SER A 38 2.41 5.42 -3.33
CA SER A 38 3.59 6.00 -2.70
C SER A 38 3.66 5.66 -1.21
N MET A 39 2.57 5.24 -0.56
CA MET A 39 2.59 4.74 0.81
C MET A 39 3.21 3.35 0.92
N LEU A 40 3.02 2.49 -0.07
CA LEU A 40 3.66 1.16 -0.12
C LEU A 40 5.14 1.24 -0.55
N ASN A 41 5.52 2.30 -1.26
CA ASN A 41 6.90 2.54 -1.70
C ASN A 41 7.79 3.17 -0.61
N LYS A 42 7.23 3.56 0.56
CA LYS A 42 7.98 4.40 1.52
C LYS A 42 9.07 3.66 2.31
N LYS A 43 9.24 2.34 2.18
CA LYS A 43 10.40 1.60 2.72
C LYS A 43 10.34 0.14 2.28
N ILE A 44 11.04 -0.16 1.20
CA ILE A 44 11.80 -1.41 1.08
C ILE A 44 13.27 -1.02 1.15
#